data_AF-A0A956ACP3-F1
#
_entry.id   AF-A0A956ACP3-F1
#
_cell.length_a   1.000
_cell.length_b   1.000
_cell.length_c   1.000
_cell.angle_alpha   90.00
_cell.angle_beta   90.00
_cell.angle_gamma   90.00
#
_symmetry.space_group_name_H-M   'P 1'
#
loop_
_entity.id
_entity.type
_entity.pdbx_description
1 polymer ?
#
loop_
_entity_poly.entity_id
_entity_poly.type
_entity_poly.pdbx_seq_one_letter_code
_entity_poly.pdbx_strand_id
1 'polypeptide(L)'
;MATQTKLRVYEGENVVVRWDGRLCIHVGECGRAKNELFVKGREPWCQPDSVDVANVEEVIERCPSGALGFERRDGRTAEVAEEENVVVVSNNGPLYLRGDLQIEGADDEMPGVKFRAALCRCGQSRNKPFCDNSHEETGFSDRGAVGETGDGAADDSGPLLVKLAPNGPLLLSGPFTIVASSGRRAWHGTKAALCRCGQSRNKPFCDGSHKAFGFDSTR
;
A
#
# COMPACT_ATOMS: atom_id res chain seq x y z
N MET A 1 -21.71 10.46 -0.34
CA MET A 1 -21.78 10.65 -1.82
C MET A 1 -20.90 9.58 -2.42
N ALA A 2 -21.42 8.72 -3.29
CA ALA A 2 -20.63 7.67 -3.93
C ALA A 2 -19.50 8.32 -4.74
N THR A 3 -18.26 8.08 -4.34
CA THR A 3 -17.07 8.52 -5.04
C THR A 3 -17.16 7.98 -6.46
N GLN A 4 -17.24 8.84 -7.47
CA GLN A 4 -17.19 8.41 -8.88
C GLN A 4 -16.00 7.45 -9.05
N THR A 5 -16.28 6.25 -9.54
CA THR A 5 -15.30 5.20 -9.74
C THR A 5 -14.15 5.74 -10.59
N LYS A 6 -12.98 5.99 -9.99
CA LYS A 6 -11.77 6.41 -10.70
C LYS A 6 -10.98 5.21 -11.24
N LEU A 7 -11.67 4.13 -11.59
CA LEU A 7 -11.05 2.98 -12.23
C LEU A 7 -10.92 3.30 -13.72
N ARG A 8 -9.68 3.28 -14.23
CA ARG A 8 -9.40 3.39 -15.67
C ARG A 8 -8.78 2.09 -16.14
N VAL A 9 -9.27 1.60 -17.27
CA VAL A 9 -8.77 0.42 -17.95
C VAL A 9 -8.15 0.86 -19.27
N TYR A 10 -6.94 0.41 -19.53
CA TYR A 10 -6.20 0.64 -20.76
C TYR A 10 -6.01 -0.71 -21.44
N GLU A 11 -6.69 -0.87 -22.56
CA GLU A 11 -6.65 -2.10 -23.35
C GLU A 11 -5.36 -2.15 -24.17
N GLY A 12 -4.73 -3.31 -24.18
CA GLY A 12 -3.65 -3.67 -25.10
C GLY A 12 -3.89 -5.05 -25.70
N GLU A 13 -3.14 -5.38 -26.75
CA GLU A 13 -3.23 -6.64 -27.49
C GLU A 13 -2.89 -7.86 -26.61
N ASN A 14 -1.86 -7.74 -25.79
CA ASN A 14 -1.34 -8.85 -24.96
C ASN A 14 -1.55 -8.65 -23.46
N VAL A 15 -1.79 -7.41 -23.02
CA VAL A 15 -1.91 -7.05 -21.60
C VAL A 15 -2.89 -5.90 -21.43
N VAL A 16 -3.72 -6.01 -20.39
CA VAL A 16 -4.65 -4.96 -19.94
C VAL A 16 -4.04 -4.28 -18.73
N VAL A 17 -3.99 -2.95 -18.72
CA VAL A 17 -3.50 -2.16 -17.57
C VAL A 17 -4.68 -1.51 -16.87
N ARG A 18 -4.74 -1.62 -15.55
CA ARG A 18 -5.75 -0.97 -14.71
C ARG A 18 -5.10 0.07 -13.81
N TRP A 19 -5.77 1.20 -13.65
CA TRP A 19 -5.41 2.24 -12.70
C TRP A 19 -6.60 2.58 -11.81
N ASP A 20 -6.44 2.40 -10.50
CA ASP A 20 -7.41 2.77 -9.49
C ASP A 20 -7.03 4.10 -8.83
N GLY A 21 -7.72 5.17 -9.24
CA GLY A 21 -7.53 6.50 -8.68
C GLY A 21 -8.00 6.68 -7.23
N ARG A 22 -8.66 5.68 -6.61
CA ARG A 22 -8.94 5.65 -5.17
C ARG A 22 -7.66 5.39 -4.35
N LEU A 23 -6.73 4.61 -4.91
CA LEU A 23 -5.49 4.17 -4.26
C LEU A 23 -4.27 5.00 -4.67
N CYS A 24 -4.36 5.74 -5.78
CA CYS A 24 -3.21 6.47 -6.31
C CYS A 24 -2.89 7.70 -5.47
N ILE A 25 -1.78 7.65 -4.74
CA ILE A 25 -1.23 8.78 -3.98
C ILE A 25 -0.15 9.56 -4.75
N HIS A 26 -0.07 9.36 -6.07
CA HIS A 26 0.83 10.08 -6.97
C HIS A 26 2.34 10.05 -6.60
N VAL A 27 2.84 8.95 -6.01
CA VAL A 27 4.28 8.77 -5.74
C VAL A 27 5.14 9.02 -6.99
N GLY A 28 4.62 8.62 -8.16
CA GLY A 28 5.17 8.98 -9.46
C GLY A 28 6.08 7.94 -10.11
N GLU A 29 6.26 6.75 -9.51
CA GLU A 29 7.13 5.69 -10.05
C GLU A 29 6.80 5.32 -11.50
N CYS A 30 5.50 5.19 -11.83
CA CYS A 30 5.06 4.89 -13.19
C CYS A 30 5.48 5.95 -14.22
N GLY A 31 5.44 7.23 -13.85
CA GLY A 31 5.83 8.33 -14.74
C GLY A 31 7.34 8.60 -14.78
N ARG A 32 8.12 7.99 -13.89
CA ARG A 32 9.60 8.04 -13.89
C ARG A 32 10.22 6.95 -14.75
N ALA A 33 9.43 5.97 -15.19
CA ALA A 33 9.90 4.94 -16.12
C ALA A 33 10.38 5.59 -17.42
N LYS A 34 11.57 5.21 -17.89
CA LYS A 34 12.19 5.75 -19.10
C LYS A 34 11.69 5.00 -20.35
N ASN A 35 10.38 4.99 -20.56
CA ASN A 35 9.71 4.33 -21.68
C ASN A 35 8.40 5.06 -22.03
N GLU A 36 7.67 4.55 -23.03
CA GLU A 36 6.45 5.19 -23.55
C GLU A 36 5.15 4.68 -22.92
N LEU A 37 5.23 3.82 -21.89
CA LEU A 37 4.05 3.22 -21.28
C LEU A 37 3.14 4.29 -20.65
N PHE A 38 3.69 5.17 -19.81
CA PHE A 38 2.96 6.26 -19.14
C PHE A 38 3.53 7.63 -19.52
N VAL A 39 2.79 8.40 -20.32
CA VAL A 39 3.26 9.72 -20.80
C VAL A 39 2.33 10.83 -20.30
N LYS A 40 2.84 11.70 -19.44
CA LYS A 40 2.08 12.84 -18.89
C LYS A 40 1.60 13.75 -20.03
N GLY A 41 0.30 14.06 -20.04
CA GLY A 41 -0.32 14.92 -21.05
C GLY A 41 -0.73 14.21 -22.35
N ARG A 42 -0.40 12.92 -22.52
CA ARG A 42 -0.90 12.10 -23.63
C ARG A 42 -2.32 11.60 -23.33
N GLU A 43 -3.11 11.44 -24.38
CA GLU A 43 -4.40 10.75 -24.35
C GLU A 43 -4.42 9.58 -25.34
N PRO A 44 -4.56 8.32 -24.88
CA PRO A 44 -4.59 7.90 -23.47
C PRO A 44 -3.24 8.07 -22.77
N TRP A 45 -3.27 8.34 -21.46
CA TRP A 45 -2.07 8.50 -20.61
C TRP A 45 -1.21 7.23 -20.62
N CYS A 46 -1.85 6.06 -20.53
CA CYS A 46 -1.23 4.75 -20.59
C CYS A 46 -1.49 4.09 -21.95
N GLN A 47 -0.45 3.53 -22.57
CA GLN A 47 -0.53 2.78 -23.83
C GLN A 47 0.21 1.44 -23.67
N PRO A 48 -0.48 0.34 -23.32
CA PRO A 48 0.15 -0.94 -23.05
C PRO A 48 0.96 -1.50 -24.22
N ASP A 49 0.51 -1.27 -25.46
CA ASP A 49 1.15 -1.77 -26.69
C ASP A 49 2.39 -0.97 -27.13
N SER A 50 2.73 0.12 -26.43
CA SER A 50 3.92 0.94 -26.74
C SER A 50 5.23 0.31 -26.26
N VAL A 51 5.15 -0.75 -25.47
CA VAL A 51 6.28 -1.45 -24.84
C VAL A 51 5.97 -2.95 -24.80
N ASP A 52 7.00 -3.78 -24.58
CA ASP A 52 6.75 -5.20 -24.35
C ASP A 52 6.07 -5.46 -22.99
N VAL A 53 5.43 -6.63 -22.85
CA VAL A 53 4.68 -7.01 -21.65
C VAL A 53 5.57 -7.03 -20.41
N ALA A 54 6.83 -7.47 -20.51
CA ALA A 54 7.71 -7.54 -19.34
C ALA A 54 8.01 -6.14 -18.78
N ASN A 55 8.20 -5.15 -19.66
CA ASN A 55 8.35 -3.76 -19.25
C ASN A 55 7.03 -3.18 -18.68
N VAL A 56 5.85 -3.62 -19.14
CA VAL A 56 4.57 -3.27 -18.49
C VAL A 56 4.52 -3.73 -17.04
N GLU A 57 4.85 -5.00 -16.81
CA GLU A 57 4.85 -5.65 -15.49
C GLU A 57 5.82 -4.93 -14.54
N GLU A 58 7.07 -4.78 -14.98
CA GLU A 58 8.13 -4.13 -14.19
C GLU A 58 7.74 -2.72 -13.74
N VAL A 59 7.13 -1.92 -14.61
CA VAL A 59 6.73 -0.54 -14.28
C VAL A 59 5.55 -0.52 -13.32
N ILE A 60 4.59 -1.42 -13.50
CA ILE A 60 3.39 -1.49 -12.66
C ILE A 60 3.76 -1.96 -11.25
N GLU A 61 4.59 -2.98 -11.11
CA GLU A 61 5.05 -3.55 -9.83
C GLU A 61 5.81 -2.56 -8.93
N ARG A 62 6.34 -1.49 -9.51
CA ARG A 62 6.96 -0.38 -8.77
C ARG A 62 5.95 0.51 -8.04
N CYS A 63 4.66 0.48 -8.38
CA CYS A 63 3.64 1.38 -7.82
C CYS A 63 3.34 1.07 -6.34
N PRO A 64 3.88 1.80 -5.36
CA PRO A 64 3.88 1.33 -3.96
C PRO A 64 2.50 1.31 -3.29
N SER A 65 1.47 1.92 -3.89
CA SER A 65 0.13 1.97 -3.31
C SER A 65 -0.83 0.89 -3.82
N GLY A 66 -0.39 0.05 -4.77
CA GLY A 66 -1.26 -0.96 -5.40
C GLY A 66 -2.28 -0.37 -6.37
N ALA A 67 -2.16 0.92 -6.70
CA ALA A 67 -3.10 1.62 -7.58
C ALA A 67 -3.01 1.20 -9.04
N LEU A 68 -1.91 0.56 -9.47
CA LEU A 68 -1.78 0.00 -10.80
C LEU A 68 -1.93 -1.52 -10.73
N GLY A 69 -2.42 -2.13 -11.78
CA GLY A 69 -2.45 -3.58 -11.93
C GLY A 69 -2.46 -3.95 -13.41
N PHE A 70 -2.15 -5.21 -13.70
CA PHE A 70 -2.22 -5.71 -15.06
C PHE A 70 -2.87 -7.09 -15.11
N GLU A 71 -3.34 -7.46 -16.30
CA GLU A 71 -3.86 -8.78 -16.62
C GLU A 71 -3.34 -9.18 -17.99
N ARG A 72 -2.64 -10.31 -18.09
CA ARG A 72 -2.21 -10.86 -19.37
C ARG A 72 -3.38 -11.53 -20.08
N ARG A 73 -3.42 -11.41 -21.40
CA ARG A 73 -4.44 -12.05 -22.26
C ARG A 73 -4.10 -13.49 -22.63
N ASP A 74 -2.87 -13.92 -22.38
CA ASP A 74 -2.41 -15.29 -22.63
C ASP A 74 -2.82 -16.29 -21.52
N GLY A 75 -3.62 -15.86 -20.54
CA GLY A 75 -4.12 -16.68 -19.45
C GLY A 75 -3.11 -16.96 -18.35
N ARG A 76 -1.88 -16.42 -18.41
CA ARG A 76 -0.94 -16.44 -17.29
C ARG A 76 -1.30 -15.33 -16.29
N THR A 77 -1.83 -15.70 -15.13
CA THR A 77 -2.04 -14.78 -13.99
C THR A 77 -0.69 -14.19 -13.56
N ALA A 78 -0.52 -12.87 -13.62
CA ALA A 78 -0.73 -11.84 -12.58
C ALA A 78 0.43 -11.81 -11.56
N GLU A 79 0.89 -10.59 -11.28
CA GLU A 79 1.88 -10.24 -10.26
C GLU A 79 1.98 -11.27 -9.12
N VAL A 80 3.21 -11.61 -8.76
CA VAL A 80 3.48 -12.60 -7.71
C VAL A 80 3.90 -11.86 -6.44
N ALA A 81 3.40 -12.32 -5.30
CA ALA A 81 3.82 -11.80 -4.01
C ALA A 81 5.34 -11.99 -3.82
N GLU A 82 5.98 -10.98 -3.24
CA GLU A 82 7.36 -11.11 -2.74
C GLU A 82 7.42 -12.20 -1.66
N GLU A 83 8.53 -12.93 -1.57
CA GLU A 83 8.68 -14.03 -0.60
C GLU A 83 8.53 -13.57 0.85
N GLU A 84 8.92 -12.31 1.13
CA GLU A 84 8.85 -11.70 2.44
C GLU A 84 7.76 -10.62 2.48
N ASN A 85 6.94 -10.64 3.52
CA ASN A 85 6.08 -9.49 3.83
C ASN A 85 6.86 -8.38 4.52
N VAL A 86 6.80 -7.16 3.97
CA VAL A 86 7.51 -5.99 4.49
C VAL A 86 6.55 -4.84 4.74
N VAL A 87 6.70 -4.20 5.90
CA VAL A 87 6.04 -2.95 6.27
C VAL A 87 7.08 -1.84 6.38
N VAL A 88 7.12 -0.93 5.42
CA VAL A 88 8.00 0.25 5.45
C VAL A 88 7.27 1.42 6.12
N VAL A 89 7.87 1.96 7.18
CA VAL A 89 7.38 3.17 7.86
C VAL A 89 7.94 4.40 7.16
N SER A 90 7.12 5.09 6.36
CA SER A 90 7.54 6.29 5.66
C SER A 90 7.65 7.50 6.59
N ASN A 91 8.69 8.33 6.46
CA ASN A 91 8.81 9.59 7.20
C ASN A 91 7.62 10.52 6.90
N ASN A 92 6.92 10.98 7.93
CA ASN A 92 5.70 11.80 7.85
C ASN A 92 4.58 11.20 6.98
N GLY A 93 4.69 9.92 6.59
CA GLY A 93 3.86 9.33 5.55
C GLY A 93 3.18 8.02 5.97
N PRO A 94 2.62 7.29 5.00
CA PRO A 94 1.90 6.05 5.22
C PRO A 94 2.80 4.89 5.68
N LEU A 95 2.16 3.77 5.97
CA LEU A 95 2.81 2.46 5.99
C LEU A 95 2.73 1.89 4.56
N TYR A 96 3.87 1.58 3.96
CA TYR A 96 3.90 0.85 2.68
C TYR A 96 4.07 -0.63 2.97
N LEU A 97 3.09 -1.43 2.55
CA LEU A 97 3.11 -2.89 2.66
C LEU A 97 3.53 -3.48 1.31
N ARG A 98 4.33 -4.54 1.35
CA ARG A 98 4.67 -5.44 0.23
C ARG A 98 4.62 -6.89 0.70
N GLY A 99 4.21 -7.83 -0.14
CA GLY A 99 4.13 -9.26 0.16
C GLY A 99 2.83 -9.92 -0.29
N ASP A 100 2.40 -11.01 0.34
CA ASP A 100 1.10 -11.66 0.11
C ASP A 100 0.06 -11.04 1.06
N LEU A 101 -0.65 -10.01 0.61
CA LEU A 101 -1.48 -9.17 1.46
C LEU A 101 -2.95 -9.60 1.44
N GLN A 102 -3.52 -9.81 2.61
CA GLN A 102 -4.96 -10.01 2.81
C GLN A 102 -5.52 -8.90 3.71
N ILE A 103 -5.91 -7.80 3.09
CA ILE A 103 -6.40 -6.61 3.78
C ILE A 103 -7.93 -6.67 3.89
N GLU A 104 -8.44 -6.62 5.13
CA GLU A 104 -9.87 -6.59 5.40
C GLU A 104 -10.54 -5.36 4.76
N GLY A 105 -11.57 -5.62 3.95
CA GLY A 105 -12.32 -4.58 3.23
C GLY A 105 -11.67 -4.10 1.93
N ALA A 106 -10.58 -4.72 1.47
CA ALA A 106 -10.08 -4.50 0.11
C ALA A 106 -11.08 -5.07 -0.92
N ASP A 107 -11.37 -4.28 -1.95
CA ASP A 107 -12.30 -4.62 -3.03
C ASP A 107 -11.61 -5.56 -4.04
N ASP A 108 -12.34 -6.51 -4.64
CA ASP A 108 -11.81 -7.38 -5.70
C ASP A 108 -11.36 -6.58 -6.93
N GLU A 109 -11.91 -5.38 -7.14
CA GLU A 109 -11.48 -4.42 -8.16
C GLU A 109 -10.12 -3.74 -7.85
N MET A 110 -9.50 -4.03 -6.70
CA MET A 110 -8.17 -3.53 -6.29
C MET A 110 -7.09 -4.63 -6.35
N PRO A 111 -6.80 -5.23 -7.53
CA PRO A 111 -5.95 -6.41 -7.61
C PRO A 111 -4.52 -6.16 -7.11
N GLY A 112 -3.98 -4.94 -7.26
CA GLY A 112 -2.64 -4.60 -6.78
C GLY A 112 -2.52 -4.59 -5.24
N VAL A 113 -3.62 -4.44 -4.51
CA VAL A 113 -3.65 -4.42 -3.04
C VAL A 113 -3.33 -5.79 -2.44
N LYS A 114 -3.41 -6.87 -3.24
CA LYS A 114 -2.96 -8.21 -2.86
C LYS A 114 -1.44 -8.31 -2.71
N PHE A 115 -0.70 -7.35 -3.27
CA PHE A 115 0.77 -7.39 -3.32
C PHE A 115 1.43 -6.19 -2.68
N ARG A 116 0.79 -5.02 -2.77
CA ARG A 116 1.35 -3.75 -2.32
C ARG A 116 0.27 -2.75 -1.97
N ALA A 117 0.43 -2.06 -0.84
CA ALA A 117 -0.57 -1.11 -0.37
C ALA A 117 0.06 0.05 0.42
N ALA A 118 -0.53 1.23 0.30
CA ALA A 118 -0.21 2.37 1.17
C ALA A 118 -1.33 2.54 2.20
N LEU A 119 -1.07 2.21 3.46
CA LEU A 119 -2.04 2.30 4.55
C LEU A 119 -1.85 3.58 5.38
N CYS A 120 -2.97 4.19 5.77
CA CYS A 120 -2.99 5.43 6.53
C CYS A 120 -2.37 5.23 7.93
N ARG A 121 -1.42 6.11 8.27
CA ARG A 121 -0.78 6.17 9.59
C ARG A 121 -1.11 7.44 10.38
N CYS A 122 -1.60 8.48 9.69
CA CYS A 122 -1.89 9.79 10.28
C CYS A 122 -3.29 9.91 10.90
N GLY A 123 -4.22 9.01 10.57
CA GLY A 123 -5.61 9.06 11.03
C GLY A 123 -6.55 9.96 10.23
N GLN A 124 -6.05 10.72 9.27
CA GLN A 124 -6.82 11.76 8.56
C GLN A 124 -7.28 11.38 7.15
N SER A 125 -6.90 10.20 6.64
CA SER A 125 -7.32 9.78 5.30
C SER A 125 -8.84 9.71 5.18
N ARG A 126 -9.41 10.14 4.06
CA ARG A 126 -10.83 9.98 3.73
C ARG A 126 -11.13 8.67 2.99
N ASN A 127 -10.09 7.87 2.74
CA ASN A 127 -10.17 6.56 2.08
C ASN A 127 -9.62 5.44 2.99
N LYS A 128 -9.89 5.51 4.30
CA LYS A 128 -9.38 4.52 5.27
C LYS A 128 -9.81 3.09 4.87
N PRO A 129 -8.92 2.09 5.02
CA PRO A 129 -7.62 2.14 5.68
C PRO A 129 -6.47 2.67 4.80
N PHE A 130 -6.72 2.97 3.53
CA PHE A 130 -5.71 3.43 2.58
C PHE A 130 -5.29 4.88 2.82
N CYS A 131 -4.08 5.23 2.39
CA CYS A 131 -3.59 6.60 2.37
C CYS A 131 -4.18 7.36 1.17
N ASP A 132 -4.53 8.62 1.36
CA ASP A 132 -5.03 9.54 0.32
C ASP A 132 -4.25 10.89 0.31
N ASN A 133 -3.04 10.91 0.88
CA ASN A 133 -2.19 12.09 1.11
C ASN A 133 -2.71 13.14 2.10
N SER A 134 -3.80 12.90 2.84
CA SER A 134 -4.25 13.83 3.89
C SER A 134 -3.21 14.11 4.98
N HIS A 135 -2.17 13.26 5.11
CA HIS A 135 -1.04 13.49 6.00
C HIS A 135 -0.21 14.74 5.65
N GLU A 136 -0.12 15.11 4.36
CA GLU A 136 0.57 16.32 3.91
C GLU A 136 -0.23 17.57 4.30
N GLU A 137 -1.53 17.56 4.03
CA GLU A 137 -2.45 18.67 4.30
C GLU A 137 -2.59 18.95 5.81
N THR A 138 -2.54 17.89 6.63
CA THR A 138 -2.71 17.97 8.09
C THR A 138 -1.40 18.10 8.86
N GLY A 139 -0.25 18.15 8.16
CA GLY A 139 1.06 18.31 8.78
C GLY A 139 1.44 17.14 9.71
N PHE A 140 1.08 15.92 9.35
CA PHE A 140 1.42 14.74 10.14
C PHE A 140 2.94 14.65 10.33
N SER A 141 3.38 14.64 11.59
CA SER A 141 4.79 14.62 11.94
C SER A 141 5.15 13.35 12.69
N ASP A 142 5.95 12.50 12.04
CA ASP A 142 6.57 11.35 12.66
C ASP A 142 7.76 10.88 11.82
N ARG A 143 8.93 10.76 12.43
CA ARG A 143 10.18 10.45 11.73
C ARG A 143 10.23 9.03 11.16
N GLY A 144 9.27 8.16 11.46
CA GLY A 144 9.26 6.76 11.05
C GLY A 144 10.31 5.90 11.76
N ALA A 145 10.69 6.28 12.98
CA ALA A 145 11.56 5.48 13.82
C ALA A 145 10.79 4.27 14.37
N VAL A 146 11.48 3.15 14.53
CA VAL A 146 10.93 1.92 15.13
C VAL A 146 11.79 1.59 16.34
N GLY A 147 11.20 1.75 17.53
CA GLY A 147 11.88 1.58 18.81
C GLY A 147 11.83 0.14 19.36
N GLU A 148 10.85 -0.64 18.93
CA GLU A 148 10.72 -2.05 19.36
C GLU A 148 11.47 -3.00 18.44
N THR A 149 11.85 -4.15 18.99
CA THR A 149 12.32 -5.32 18.25
C THR A 149 11.24 -6.38 18.24
N GLY A 150 11.21 -7.21 17.20
CA GLY A 150 10.25 -8.30 17.11
C GLY A 150 10.71 -9.53 17.88
N ASP A 151 9.82 -10.52 17.93
CA ASP A 151 10.03 -11.81 18.60
C ASP A 151 10.86 -12.80 17.78
N GLY A 152 11.09 -12.51 16.50
CA GLY A 152 11.83 -13.36 15.58
C GLY A 152 10.97 -14.53 15.09
N ALA A 153 10.33 -14.40 13.94
CA ALA A 153 9.63 -15.53 13.33
C ALA A 153 10.66 -16.53 12.78
N ALA A 154 10.37 -17.83 12.90
CA ALA A 154 11.23 -18.88 12.36
C ALA A 154 10.94 -19.18 10.87
N ASP A 155 9.82 -18.67 10.35
CA ASP A 155 9.36 -18.84 8.98
C ASP A 155 8.93 -17.46 8.46
N ASP A 156 9.47 -17.08 7.30
CA ASP A 156 9.20 -15.79 6.64
C ASP A 156 8.09 -15.89 5.59
N SER A 157 7.53 -17.09 5.38
CA SER A 157 6.62 -17.39 4.28
C SER A 157 5.14 -17.37 4.67
N GLY A 158 4.29 -16.98 3.72
CA GLY A 158 2.83 -17.01 3.83
C GLY A 158 2.16 -15.64 3.90
N PRO A 159 0.83 -15.60 3.97
CA PRO A 159 0.07 -14.36 3.86
C PRO A 159 0.21 -13.47 5.09
N LEU A 160 0.26 -12.15 4.85
CA LEU A 160 0.07 -11.11 5.85
C LEU A 160 -1.39 -10.67 5.90
N LEU A 161 -2.09 -11.13 6.93
CA LEU A 161 -3.44 -10.70 7.26
C LEU A 161 -3.40 -9.31 7.90
N VAL A 162 -4.18 -8.37 7.36
CA VAL A 162 -4.34 -7.01 7.92
C VAL A 162 -5.80 -6.81 8.29
N LYS A 163 -6.11 -6.97 9.58
CA LYS A 163 -7.46 -6.73 10.13
C LYS A 163 -7.63 -5.31 10.65
N LEU A 164 -8.85 -4.79 10.56
CA LEU A 164 -9.17 -3.43 10.99
C LEU A 164 -9.91 -3.48 12.34
N ALA A 165 -9.22 -3.14 13.44
CA ALA A 165 -9.93 -2.97 14.70
C ALA A 165 -10.90 -1.76 14.58
N PRO A 166 -12.18 -1.91 14.98
CA PRO A 166 -13.14 -0.80 14.97
C PRO A 166 -12.60 0.39 15.76
N ASN A 167 -12.52 1.57 15.13
CA ASN A 167 -11.99 2.79 15.74
C ASN A 167 -10.60 2.59 16.41
N GLY A 168 -9.82 1.64 15.88
CA GLY A 168 -8.60 1.15 16.49
C GLY A 168 -7.47 0.91 15.51
N PRO A 169 -6.42 0.17 15.91
CA PRO A 169 -5.23 -0.08 15.10
C PRO A 169 -5.49 -1.00 13.90
N LEU A 170 -4.47 -1.13 13.05
CA LEU A 170 -4.33 -2.26 12.14
C LEU A 170 -3.78 -3.44 12.95
N LEU A 171 -4.42 -4.60 12.85
CA LEU A 171 -3.98 -5.84 13.49
C LEU A 171 -3.35 -6.74 12.43
N LEU A 172 -2.02 -6.83 12.46
CA LEU A 172 -1.26 -7.65 11.51
C LEU A 172 -1.05 -9.05 12.06
N SER A 173 -1.16 -10.07 11.21
CA SER A 173 -0.91 -11.48 11.56
C SER A 173 -0.35 -12.25 10.36
N GLY A 174 0.70 -13.04 10.57
CA GLY A 174 1.53 -13.64 9.51
C GLY A 174 2.97 -13.15 9.66
N PRO A 175 3.97 -13.79 9.05
CA PRO A 175 5.36 -13.34 9.20
C PRO A 175 5.62 -12.07 8.42
N PHE A 176 6.26 -11.07 9.04
CA PHE A 176 6.65 -9.83 8.36
C PHE A 176 7.80 -9.12 9.05
N THR A 177 8.45 -8.23 8.30
CA THR A 177 9.49 -7.32 8.80
C THR A 177 9.02 -5.87 8.72
N ILE A 178 9.27 -5.08 9.77
CA ILE A 178 9.09 -3.63 9.74
C ILE A 178 10.44 -2.96 9.44
N VAL A 179 10.45 -2.16 8.37
CA VAL A 179 11.59 -1.33 7.97
C VAL A 179 11.31 0.11 8.39
N ALA A 180 12.19 0.66 9.23
CA ALA A 180 12.13 2.06 9.63
C ALA A 180 12.42 2.98 8.43
N SER A 181 12.06 4.25 8.54
CA SER A 181 12.30 5.26 7.49
C SER A 181 13.78 5.41 7.10
N SER A 182 14.70 5.03 7.99
CA SER A 182 16.14 5.01 7.73
C SER A 182 16.61 3.83 6.86
N GLY A 183 15.71 2.93 6.47
CA GLY A 183 16.05 1.65 5.81
C GLY A 183 16.46 0.53 6.78
N ARG A 184 16.50 0.79 8.09
CA ARG A 184 16.83 -0.24 9.09
C ARG A 184 15.67 -1.24 9.21
N ARG A 185 15.94 -2.52 8.93
CA ARG A 185 15.07 -3.65 9.28
C ARG A 185 15.05 -3.76 10.81
N ALA A 186 14.00 -3.22 11.44
CA ALA A 186 14.01 -2.88 12.86
C ALA A 186 13.24 -3.88 13.72
N TRP A 187 12.25 -4.54 13.16
CA TRP A 187 11.36 -5.47 13.84
C TRP A 187 11.04 -6.61 12.89
N HIS A 188 10.98 -7.83 13.41
CA HIS A 188 10.62 -9.03 12.64
C HIS A 188 9.86 -10.02 13.54
N GLY A 189 8.71 -10.51 13.08
CA GLY A 189 7.81 -11.30 13.91
C GLY A 189 6.51 -11.65 13.20
N THR A 190 5.55 -12.17 13.97
CA THR A 190 4.29 -12.70 13.38
C THR A 190 3.04 -11.90 13.68
N LYS A 191 3.07 -11.00 14.66
CA LYS A 191 1.90 -10.22 15.09
C LYS A 191 2.31 -8.85 15.61
N ALA A 192 1.62 -7.80 15.16
CA ALA A 192 1.72 -6.47 15.76
C ALA A 192 0.40 -5.70 15.59
N ALA A 193 0.16 -4.76 16.51
CA ALA A 193 -0.90 -3.77 16.35
C ALA A 193 -0.27 -2.44 15.92
N LEU A 194 -0.50 -2.00 14.68
CA LEU A 194 0.06 -0.77 14.15
C LEU A 194 -0.92 0.40 14.28
N CYS A 195 -0.41 1.54 14.75
CA CYS A 195 -1.16 2.76 14.88
C CYS A 195 -1.60 3.28 13.51
N ARG A 196 -2.89 3.51 13.35
CA ARG A 196 -3.46 4.24 12.21
C ARG A 196 -4.22 5.52 12.58
N CYS A 197 -4.28 5.87 13.88
CA CYS A 197 -4.96 7.08 14.35
C CYS A 197 -4.06 8.33 14.37
N GLY A 198 -2.75 8.18 14.15
CA GLY A 198 -1.78 9.27 14.20
C GLY A 198 -1.37 9.73 15.61
N GLN A 199 -1.99 9.24 16.68
CA GLN A 199 -1.80 9.76 18.04
C GLN A 199 -0.96 8.91 18.98
N SER A 200 -0.53 7.71 18.55
CA SER A 200 0.35 6.87 19.39
C SER A 200 1.64 7.60 19.75
N ARG A 201 2.13 7.46 20.98
CA ARG A 201 3.44 7.92 21.42
C ARG A 201 4.54 6.90 21.16
N ASN A 202 4.17 5.69 20.73
CA ASN A 202 5.07 4.58 20.43
C ASN A 202 4.90 4.13 18.97
N LYS A 203 4.84 5.09 18.03
CA LYS A 203 4.72 4.79 16.60
C LYS A 203 5.91 3.93 16.13
N PRO A 204 5.71 2.99 15.19
CA PRO A 204 4.47 2.73 14.45
C PRO A 204 3.44 1.89 15.21
N PHE A 205 3.72 1.45 16.43
CA PHE A 205 2.85 0.58 17.23
C PHE A 205 1.69 1.34 17.88
N CYS A 206 0.62 0.62 18.18
CA CYS A 206 -0.52 1.13 18.90
C CYS A 206 -0.29 1.05 20.42
N ASP A 207 -0.46 2.18 21.11
CA ASP A 207 -0.37 2.30 22.57
C ASP A 207 -1.74 2.53 23.25
N GLY A 208 -2.83 2.39 22.48
CA GLY A 208 -4.20 2.63 22.96
C GLY A 208 -4.68 4.08 22.84
N SER A 209 -3.85 5.02 22.39
CA SER A 209 -4.21 6.45 22.28
C SER A 209 -5.47 6.70 21.44
N HIS A 210 -5.80 5.85 20.48
CA HIS A 210 -7.02 5.95 19.67
C HIS A 210 -8.31 6.09 20.50
N LYS A 211 -8.38 5.49 21.69
CA LYS A 211 -9.55 5.60 22.58
C LYS A 211 -9.68 7.00 23.16
N ALA A 212 -8.58 7.54 23.70
CA ALA A 212 -8.56 8.85 24.34
C ALA A 212 -8.79 9.99 23.32
N PHE A 213 -8.29 9.83 22.09
CA PHE A 213 -8.45 10.80 21.02
C PHE A 213 -9.72 10.61 20.18
N GLY A 214 -10.58 9.64 20.53
CA GLY A 214 -11.85 9.42 19.84
C GLY A 214 -11.69 9.14 18.34
N PHE A 215 -10.70 8.32 17.97
CA PHE A 215 -10.45 8.00 16.57
C PHE A 215 -11.70 7.37 15.92
N ASP A 216 -12.15 7.96 14.82
CA ASP A 216 -13.27 7.47 14.04
C ASP A 216 -12.75 6.91 12.71
N SER A 217 -12.84 5.59 12.54
CA SER A 217 -12.36 4.93 11.33
C SER A 217 -13.33 5.01 10.15
N THR A 218 -14.50 5.62 10.33
CA THR A 218 -15.55 5.73 9.29
C THR A 218 -15.56 7.08 8.57
N ARG A 219 -14.84 8.07 9.11
CA ARG A 219 -14.66 9.39 8.51
C ARG A 219 -13.49 9.45 7.55
#